data_AF-A0AA89AX64-F1
#
_entry.id   AF-A0AA89AX64-F1
#
_cell.length_a   1.000
_cell.length_b   1.000
_cell.length_c   1.000
_cell.angle_alpha   90.00
_cell.angle_beta   90.00
_cell.angle_gamma   90.00
#
_symmetry.space_group_name_H-M   'P 1'
#
loop_
_entity.id
_entity.type
_entity.pdbx_description
1 polymer ?
#
loop_
_entity_poly.entity_id
_entity_poly.type
_entity_poly.pdbx_seq_one_letter_code
_entity_poly.pdbx_strand_id
1 'polypeptide(L)'
;MHSLETKVEGEAYINVRKGKIIPGYEISLTLGWAGEAQDAVGNSLLKAEGLVEIPYIMDENADEDPDVRVTLKDEGPIGKKLKEAFLAKGKTFLLEQVRVFVAKMAKAGPAKEELAVKKVNATNTEKKAVTTAPTPAVVVATPVKEEVKKE
;
A
#
# COMPACT_ATOMS: atom_id res chain seq x y z
N MET A 1 -30.13 5.01 -10.65
CA MET A 1 -28.66 5.07 -10.75
C MET A 1 -28.14 3.69 -10.44
N HIS A 2 -27.62 2.95 -11.44
CA HIS A 2 -26.91 1.70 -11.15
C HIS A 2 -25.52 2.10 -10.66
N SER A 3 -25.23 1.89 -9.38
CA SER A 3 -23.86 2.02 -8.87
C SER A 3 -23.02 0.90 -9.46
N LEU A 4 -21.89 1.26 -10.06
CA LEU A 4 -20.87 0.29 -10.42
C LEU A 4 -20.26 -0.26 -9.12
N GLU A 5 -19.97 -1.56 -9.12
CA GLU A 5 -19.39 -2.24 -7.96
C GLU A 5 -17.96 -1.78 -7.71
N THR A 6 -17.53 -1.70 -6.46
CA THR A 6 -16.13 -1.48 -6.10
C THR A 6 -15.89 -2.18 -4.78
N LYS A 7 -14.95 -3.12 -4.79
CA LYS A 7 -14.61 -3.96 -3.65
C LYS A 7 -13.11 -4.13 -3.58
N VAL A 8 -12.54 -3.90 -2.41
CA VAL A 8 -11.12 -4.18 -2.10
C VAL A 8 -11.13 -5.07 -0.87
N GLU A 9 -10.46 -6.20 -0.94
CA GLU A 9 -10.32 -7.14 0.17
C GLU A 9 -8.85 -7.48 0.40
N GLY A 10 -8.54 -8.01 1.58
CA GLY A 10 -7.20 -8.38 1.98
C GLY A 10 -6.61 -7.45 3.03
N GLU A 11 -5.28 -7.47 3.13
CA GLU A 11 -4.54 -6.81 4.20
C GLU A 11 -3.49 -5.84 3.64
N ALA A 12 -3.28 -4.73 4.33
CA ALA A 12 -2.20 -3.80 4.05
C ALA A 12 -1.73 -3.15 5.35
N TYR A 13 -0.41 -3.14 5.56
CA TYR A 13 0.21 -2.53 6.72
C TYR A 13 1.52 -1.84 6.35
N ILE A 14 1.96 -0.95 7.22
CA ILE A 14 3.21 -0.23 7.10
C ILE A 14 3.91 -0.27 8.45
N ASN A 15 5.01 -1.00 8.51
CA ASN A 15 5.86 -1.06 9.70
C ASN A 15 7.12 -0.22 9.50
N VAL A 16 7.60 0.41 10.57
CA VAL A 16 8.88 1.14 10.54
C VAL A 16 9.84 0.55 11.55
N ARG A 17 10.96 0.00 11.06
CA ARG A 17 11.99 -0.61 11.90
C ARG A 17 13.36 -0.03 11.57
N LYS A 18 14.06 0.47 12.60
CA LYS A 18 15.39 1.11 12.44
C LYS A 18 15.41 2.19 11.34
N GLY A 19 14.33 2.97 11.26
CA GLY A 19 14.17 4.04 10.26
C GLY A 19 13.82 3.57 8.84
N LYS A 20 13.73 2.27 8.57
CA LYS A 20 13.29 1.72 7.29
C LYS A 20 11.78 1.46 7.30
N ILE A 21 11.12 1.82 6.20
CA ILE A 21 9.72 1.53 5.93
C ILE A 21 9.64 0.09 5.38
N ILE A 22 8.75 -0.71 5.94
CA ILE A 22 8.46 -2.08 5.56
C ILE A 22 6.96 -2.12 5.25
N PRO A 23 6.56 -1.87 3.98
CA PRO A 23 5.19 -2.13 3.58
C PRO A 23 4.96 -3.64 3.52
N GLY A 24 3.75 -4.07 3.82
CA GLY A 24 3.26 -5.39 3.46
C GLY A 24 1.83 -5.23 2.97
N TYR A 25 1.49 -5.88 1.87
CA TYR A 25 0.13 -5.87 1.36
C TYR A 25 -0.13 -7.13 0.56
N GLU A 26 -1.34 -7.64 0.70
CA GLU A 26 -1.89 -8.74 -0.10
C GLU A 26 -3.37 -8.41 -0.26
N ILE A 27 -3.71 -7.82 -1.41
CA ILE A 27 -5.06 -7.34 -1.68
C ILE A 27 -5.62 -7.91 -2.98
N SER A 28 -6.94 -8.07 -3.00
CA SER A 28 -7.71 -8.34 -4.21
C SER A 28 -8.63 -7.16 -4.50
N LEU A 29 -8.85 -6.88 -5.78
CA LEU A 29 -9.65 -5.74 -6.24
C LEU A 29 -10.70 -6.19 -7.26
N THR A 30 -11.95 -5.78 -7.05
CA THR A 30 -13.05 -5.94 -8.00
C THR A 30 -13.64 -4.57 -8.31
N LEU A 31 -13.74 -4.22 -9.58
CA LEU A 31 -14.28 -2.95 -10.08
C LEU A 31 -15.34 -3.18 -11.15
N GLY A 32 -16.48 -2.54 -11.04
CA GLY A 32 -17.44 -2.40 -12.11
C GLY A 32 -16.93 -1.43 -13.16
N TRP A 33 -17.05 -1.81 -14.43
CA TRP A 33 -16.76 -0.93 -15.57
C TRP A 33 -17.98 -0.82 -16.48
N ALA A 34 -18.09 0.33 -17.15
CA ALA A 34 -19.08 0.56 -18.18
C ALA A 34 -18.40 1.16 -19.42
N GLY A 35 -18.85 0.74 -20.60
CA GLY A 35 -18.42 1.28 -21.88
C GLY A 35 -19.62 1.65 -22.73
N GLU A 36 -19.49 2.70 -23.53
CA GLU A 36 -20.50 3.08 -24.52
C GLU A 36 -19.90 3.20 -25.92
N ALA A 37 -20.64 2.74 -26.92
CA ALA A 37 -20.34 2.98 -28.32
C ALA A 37 -21.07 4.26 -28.76
N GLN A 38 -20.31 5.22 -29.30
CA GLN A 38 -20.84 6.49 -29.77
C GLN A 38 -20.85 6.56 -31.31
N ASP A 39 -21.79 7.30 -31.88
CA ASP A 39 -21.76 7.69 -33.29
C ASP A 39 -20.73 8.82 -33.55
N ALA A 40 -20.60 9.23 -34.82
CA ALA A 40 -19.67 10.29 -35.22
C ALA A 40 -19.99 11.68 -34.61
N VAL A 41 -21.17 11.84 -34.02
CA VAL A 41 -21.66 13.09 -33.42
C VAL A 41 -21.64 13.00 -31.88
N GLY A 42 -21.21 11.86 -31.32
CA GLY A 42 -21.07 11.64 -29.88
C GLY A 42 -22.32 11.09 -29.19
N ASN A 43 -23.36 10.69 -29.93
CA ASN A 43 -24.55 10.10 -29.32
C ASN A 43 -24.26 8.65 -28.89
N SER A 44 -24.54 8.32 -27.63
CA SER A 44 -24.45 6.96 -27.11
C SER A 44 -25.46 6.06 -27.81
N LEU A 45 -24.99 5.13 -28.62
CA LEU A 45 -25.81 4.14 -29.32
C LEU A 45 -26.12 2.96 -28.40
N LEU A 46 -25.09 2.41 -27.77
CA LEU A 46 -25.14 1.13 -27.05
C LEU A 46 -24.20 1.16 -25.86
N LYS A 47 -24.59 0.48 -24.77
CA LYS A 47 -23.82 0.40 -23.53
C LYS A 47 -23.55 -1.04 -23.16
N ALA A 48 -22.40 -1.29 -22.56
CA ALA A 48 -22.07 -2.55 -21.93
C ALA A 48 -21.50 -2.28 -20.54
N GLU A 49 -21.77 -3.21 -19.63
CA GLU A 49 -21.23 -3.20 -18.27
C GLU A 49 -20.55 -4.53 -17.99
N GLY A 50 -19.60 -4.51 -17.07
CA GLY A 50 -18.88 -5.70 -16.66
C GLY A 50 -18.11 -5.48 -15.37
N LEU A 51 -17.28 -6.46 -15.03
CA LEU A 51 -16.38 -6.41 -13.89
C LEU A 51 -14.92 -6.55 -14.36
N VAL A 52 -14.03 -5.93 -13.61
CA VAL A 52 -12.59 -6.11 -13.65
C VAL A 52 -12.16 -6.66 -12.31
N GLU A 53 -11.40 -7.75 -12.32
CA GLU A 53 -10.85 -8.36 -11.12
C GLU A 53 -9.32 -8.41 -11.23
N ILE A 54 -8.66 -8.00 -10.15
CA ILE A 54 -7.23 -8.18 -9.93
C ILE A 54 -7.11 -9.04 -8.67
N PRO A 55 -6.96 -10.36 -8.81
CA PRO A 55 -7.09 -11.28 -7.67
C PRO A 55 -5.92 -11.17 -6.69
N TYR A 56 -4.74 -10.78 -7.17
CA TYR A 56 -3.51 -10.75 -6.37
C TYR A 56 -2.71 -9.48 -6.68
N ILE A 57 -2.66 -8.56 -5.72
CA ILE A 57 -1.72 -7.45 -5.67
C ILE A 57 -0.94 -7.61 -4.36
N MET A 58 0.33 -7.98 -4.45
CA MET A 58 1.15 -8.31 -3.30
C MET A 58 2.52 -7.63 -3.33
N ASP A 59 3.11 -7.38 -2.17
CA ASP A 59 4.40 -6.68 -2.07
C ASP A 59 5.58 -7.49 -2.61
N GLU A 60 5.47 -8.82 -2.60
CA GLU A 60 6.50 -9.71 -3.16
C GLU A 60 6.61 -9.61 -4.69
N ASN A 61 5.56 -9.16 -5.39
CA ASN A 61 5.53 -8.99 -6.85
C ASN A 61 5.35 -7.51 -7.23
N ALA A 62 5.88 -6.58 -6.42
CA ALA A 62 5.69 -5.14 -6.60
C ALA A 62 6.25 -4.58 -7.93
N ASP A 63 7.19 -5.28 -8.56
CA ASP A 63 7.81 -4.93 -9.85
C ASP A 63 7.16 -5.61 -11.06
N GLU A 64 6.15 -6.45 -10.84
CA GLU A 64 5.43 -7.18 -11.89
C GLU A 64 4.03 -6.59 -12.12
N ASP A 65 3.49 -6.84 -13.31
CA ASP A 65 2.10 -6.51 -13.61
C ASP A 65 1.18 -7.63 -13.11
N PRO A 66 0.16 -7.33 -12.28
CA PRO A 66 -0.75 -8.35 -11.76
C PRO A 66 -1.66 -8.93 -12.86
N ASP A 67 -2.24 -10.10 -12.59
CA ASP A 67 -3.28 -10.69 -13.42
C ASP A 67 -4.52 -9.79 -13.43
N VAL A 68 -5.08 -9.54 -14.62
CA VAL A 68 -6.28 -8.69 -14.79
C VAL A 68 -7.31 -9.48 -15.56
N ARG A 69 -8.44 -9.75 -14.91
CA ARG A 69 -9.58 -10.47 -15.50
C ARG A 69 -10.70 -9.50 -15.79
N VAL A 70 -11.22 -9.53 -17.02
CA VAL A 70 -12.32 -8.66 -17.44
C VAL A 70 -13.49 -9.52 -17.88
N THR A 71 -14.65 -9.29 -17.28
CA THR A 71 -15.90 -9.98 -17.58
C THR A 71 -16.95 -8.99 -18.07
N LEU A 72 -17.99 -9.49 -18.73
CA LEU A 72 -19.14 -8.73 -19.22
C LEU A 72 -20.40 -9.27 -18.56
N LYS A 73 -21.38 -8.39 -18.31
CA LYS A 73 -22.73 -8.82 -17.94
C LYS A 73 -23.51 -9.36 -19.14
N ASP A 74 -23.26 -8.81 -20.33
CA ASP A 74 -23.85 -9.24 -21.60
C ASP A 74 -22.75 -9.47 -22.64
N GLU A 75 -22.62 -10.71 -23.12
CA GLU A 75 -21.62 -11.13 -24.11
C GLU A 75 -22.05 -10.96 -25.57
N GLY A 76 -23.05 -10.10 -25.83
CA GLY A 76 -23.43 -9.71 -27.17
C GLY A 76 -22.25 -9.13 -27.99
N PRO A 77 -22.38 -9.06 -29.33
CA PRO A 77 -21.30 -8.61 -30.22
C PRO A 77 -20.69 -7.25 -29.87
N ILE A 78 -21.51 -6.34 -29.35
CA ILE A 78 -21.08 -5.00 -28.93
C ILE A 78 -20.33 -5.05 -27.58
N GLY A 79 -20.83 -5.85 -26.63
CA GLY A 79 -20.16 -6.07 -25.35
C GLY A 79 -18.74 -6.60 -25.56
N LYS A 80 -18.57 -7.57 -26.46
CA LYS A 80 -17.25 -8.12 -26.83
C LYS A 80 -16.31 -7.05 -27.38
N LYS A 81 -16.78 -6.20 -28.32
CA LYS A 81 -15.99 -5.08 -28.85
C LYS A 81 -15.60 -4.07 -27.76
N LEU A 82 -16.52 -3.75 -26.85
CA LEU A 82 -16.24 -2.82 -25.74
C LEU A 82 -15.25 -3.43 -24.73
N LYS A 83 -15.33 -4.74 -24.48
CA LYS A 83 -14.34 -5.47 -23.67
C LYS A 83 -12.96 -5.48 -24.34
N GLU A 84 -12.88 -5.69 -25.65
CA GLU A 84 -11.62 -5.59 -26.39
C GLU A 84 -11.03 -4.17 -26.31
N ALA A 85 -11.86 -3.13 -26.47
CA ALA A 85 -11.44 -1.75 -26.31
C ALA A 85 -10.95 -1.45 -24.87
N PHE A 86 -11.63 -1.99 -23.86
CA PHE A 86 -11.20 -1.91 -22.46
C PHE A 86 -9.85 -2.61 -22.26
N LEU A 87 -9.66 -3.82 -22.78
CA LEU A 87 -8.40 -4.54 -22.69
C LEU A 87 -7.25 -3.81 -23.39
N ALA A 88 -7.52 -3.12 -24.50
CA ALA A 88 -6.50 -2.38 -25.25
C ALA A 88 -6.05 -1.08 -24.57
N LYS A 89 -6.93 -0.39 -23.84
CA LYS A 89 -6.64 0.93 -23.24
C LYS A 89 -6.89 1.00 -21.74
N GLY A 90 -8.03 0.50 -21.29
CA GLY A 90 -8.42 0.47 -19.88
C GLY A 90 -7.50 -0.39 -19.02
N LYS A 91 -7.03 -1.55 -19.53
CA LYS A 91 -6.07 -2.40 -18.80
C LYS A 91 -4.77 -1.65 -18.48
N THR A 92 -4.21 -0.92 -19.44
CA THR A 92 -2.98 -0.14 -19.23
C THR A 92 -3.17 0.91 -18.15
N PHE A 93 -4.28 1.66 -18.20
CA PHE A 93 -4.61 2.64 -17.18
C PHE A 93 -4.75 2.01 -15.78
N LEU A 94 -5.43 0.86 -15.68
CA LEU A 94 -5.60 0.12 -14.43
C LEU A 94 -4.25 -0.28 -13.84
N LEU A 95 -3.34 -0.85 -14.65
CA LEU A 95 -2.00 -1.24 -14.23
C LEU A 95 -1.17 -0.03 -13.76
N GLU A 96 -1.29 1.12 -14.42
CA GLU A 96 -0.65 2.35 -13.96
C GLU A 96 -1.16 2.78 -12.58
N GLN A 97 -2.47 2.67 -12.30
CA GLN A 97 -3.01 2.97 -10.97
C GLN A 97 -2.49 2.01 -9.90
N VAL A 98 -2.34 0.72 -10.21
CA VAL A 98 -1.71 -0.24 -9.30
C VAL A 98 -0.27 0.16 -9.01
N ARG A 99 0.53 0.51 -10.03
CA ARG A 99 1.92 0.98 -9.84
C ARG A 99 1.99 2.25 -8.98
N VAL A 100 1.02 3.16 -9.10
CA VAL A 100 0.91 4.34 -8.23
C VAL A 100 0.65 3.93 -6.78
N PHE A 101 -0.24 2.96 -6.54
CA PHE A 101 -0.48 2.41 -5.21
C PHE A 101 0.80 1.80 -4.61
N VAL A 102 1.47 0.92 -5.34
CA VAL A 102 2.75 0.30 -4.93
C VAL A 102 3.80 1.36 -4.58
N ALA A 103 3.98 2.36 -5.46
CA ALA A 103 4.93 3.45 -5.25
C ALA A 103 4.60 4.31 -4.02
N LYS A 104 3.31 4.48 -3.69
CA LYS A 104 2.86 5.17 -2.47
C LYS A 104 3.15 4.32 -1.24
N MET A 105 2.86 3.02 -1.25
CA MET A 105 3.14 2.10 -0.15
C MET A 105 4.64 2.07 0.20
N ALA A 106 5.51 2.01 -0.82
CA ALA A 106 6.96 2.08 -0.65
C ALA A 106 7.44 3.37 0.06
N LYS A 107 6.65 4.45 0.01
CA LYS A 107 6.94 5.76 0.63
C LYS A 107 6.17 6.00 1.93
N ALA A 108 5.80 4.92 2.62
CA ALA A 108 5.00 4.90 3.84
C ALA A 108 3.52 5.28 3.68
N GLY A 109 3.02 5.39 2.44
CA GLY A 109 1.60 5.53 2.16
C GLY A 109 0.90 6.58 3.03
N PRO A 110 -0.30 6.26 3.56
CA PRO A 110 -1.03 7.14 4.50
C PRO A 110 -0.31 7.36 5.83
N ALA A 111 0.54 6.42 6.27
CA ALA A 111 1.25 6.52 7.55
C ALA A 111 2.37 7.57 7.54
N LYS A 112 2.73 8.13 6.37
CA LYS A 112 3.84 9.07 6.22
C LYS A 112 3.77 10.28 7.15
N GLU A 113 2.57 10.84 7.34
CA GLU A 113 2.36 12.03 8.20
C GLU A 113 2.51 11.69 9.68
N GLU A 114 1.91 10.58 10.14
CA GLU A 114 2.03 10.11 11.52
C GLU A 114 3.48 9.76 11.88
N LEU A 115 4.21 9.15 10.95
CA LEU A 115 5.62 8.83 11.11
C LEU A 115 6.51 10.07 11.18
N ALA A 116 6.14 11.16 10.51
CA ALA A 116 6.85 12.43 10.60
C ALA A 116 6.70 13.06 11.99
N VAL A 117 5.50 13.06 12.55
CA VAL A 117 5.23 13.58 13.91
C VAL A 117 5.99 12.79 14.97
N LYS A 118 6.03 11.45 14.86
CA LYS A 118 6.79 10.58 15.78
C LYS A 118 8.30 10.88 15.75
N LYS A 119 8.88 11.18 14.58
CA LYS A 119 10.30 11.56 14.45
C LYS A 119 10.59 12.94 15.09
N VAL A 120 9.72 13.92 14.92
CA VAL A 120 9.88 15.24 15.54
C VAL A 120 9.81 15.14 17.07
N ASN A 121 8.92 14.30 17.61
CA ASN A 121 8.84 14.10 19.06
C ASN A 121 10.06 13.36 19.64
N ALA A 122 10.57 12.34 18.95
CA ALA A 122 11.77 11.61 19.37
C ALA A 122 13.03 12.50 19.41
N THR A 123 13.18 13.40 18.43
CA THR A 123 14.30 14.36 18.39
C THR A 123 14.18 15.48 19.43
N ASN A 124 12.96 15.81 19.88
CA ASN A 124 12.75 16.77 20.97
C ASN A 124 13.08 16.19 22.36
N THR A 125 12.92 14.88 22.56
CA THR A 125 13.32 14.20 23.80
C THR A 125 14.83 14.06 23.96
N GLU A 126 15.61 14.05 22.87
CA GLU A 126 17.08 13.96 22.93
C GLU A 126 17.78 15.30 23.23
N LYS A 127 17.12 16.45 23.01
CA LYS A 127 17.70 17.78 23.30
C LYS A 127 17.61 18.25 24.75
N LYS A 128 16.92 17.52 25.64
CA LYS A 128 16.78 17.91 27.07
C LYS A 128 17.73 17.18 28.03
N ALA A 129 18.69 16.38 27.52
CA ALA A 129 19.58 15.58 28.35
C ALA A 129 21.02 16.14 28.51
N VAL A 130 21.36 17.31 27.95
CA VAL A 130 22.71 17.89 28.08
C VAL A 130 22.67 19.26 28.73
N THR A 131 22.48 19.31 30.05
CA THR A 131 23.08 20.31 30.95
C THR A 131 22.86 19.87 32.38
N THR A 132 23.87 19.25 32.99
CA THR A 132 24.41 19.57 34.32
C THR A 132 25.49 18.55 34.68
N ALA A 133 26.75 18.91 34.42
CA ALA A 133 27.88 18.53 35.27
C ALA A 133 28.11 19.73 36.23
N PRO A 134 28.68 19.58 37.44
CA PRO A 134 29.95 18.89 37.64
C PRO A 134 30.05 17.97 38.87
N THR A 135 31.05 17.09 38.81
CA THR A 135 31.66 16.29 39.88
C THR A 135 32.27 17.18 40.98
N PRO A 136 32.55 16.65 42.19
CA PRO A 136 33.94 16.21 42.44
C PRO A 136 34.07 14.87 43.17
N ALA A 137 35.28 14.29 43.03
CA ALA A 137 35.82 13.04 43.59
C ALA A 137 35.66 12.93 45.14
N VAL A 138 35.84 11.79 45.82
CA VAL A 138 37.12 11.09 46.11
C VAL A 138 36.85 9.74 46.84
N VAL A 139 37.76 8.76 46.66
CA VAL A 139 38.17 7.54 47.43
C VAL A 139 37.21 6.34 47.63
N VAL A 140 37.49 5.16 47.02
CA VAL A 140 38.40 4.03 47.41
C VAL A 140 37.85 3.14 48.54
N ALA A 141 37.47 1.89 48.20
CA ALA A 141 37.88 0.66 48.90
C ALA A 141 37.19 -0.60 48.30
N THR A 142 38.00 -1.47 47.69
CA THR A 142 37.75 -2.93 47.57
C THR A 142 37.72 -3.59 48.94
N PRO A 143 37.01 -4.73 49.12
CA PRO A 143 37.77 -5.98 49.16
C PRO A 143 37.11 -7.19 48.50
N VAL A 144 37.99 -8.12 48.13
CA VAL A 144 37.79 -9.51 47.73
C VAL A 144 37.57 -10.41 48.96
N LYS A 145 36.64 -11.38 48.88
CA LYS A 145 36.63 -12.74 49.49
C LYS A 145 35.20 -13.31 49.35
N GLU A 146 34.89 -14.58 49.20
CA GLU A 146 35.62 -15.85 49.08
C GLU A 146 34.55 -16.87 48.63
N GLU A 147 34.95 -17.90 47.87
CA GLU A 147 34.15 -19.10 47.62
C GLU A 147 33.73 -19.79 48.94
N VAL A 148 32.65 -20.60 48.91
CA VAL A 148 32.64 -22.02 49.35
C VAL A 148 31.22 -22.63 49.28
N LYS A 149 31.17 -23.83 48.66
CA LYS A 149 30.28 -25.02 48.77
C LYS A 149 28.76 -24.83 48.91
N LYS A 150 27.94 -25.44 48.03
CA LYS A 150 27.69 -26.90 47.84
C LYS A 150 27.01 -27.53 49.05
N GLU A 151 25.69 -27.63 48.97
CA GLU A 151 24.91 -28.82 49.34
C GLU A 151 23.82 -29.02 48.29
#